data_AF-A0A8S7JYN7-F1
#
_entry.id   AF-A0A8S7JYN7-F1
#
_cell.length_a   1.000
_cell.length_b   1.000
_cell.length_c   1.000
_cell.angle_alpha   90.00
_cell.angle_beta   90.00
_cell.angle_gamma   90.00
#
_symmetry.space_group_name_H-M   'P 1'
#
loop_
_entity.id
_entity.type
_entity.pdbx_description
1 polymer ?
#
loop_
_entity_poly.entity_id
_entity_poly.type
_entity_poly.pdbx_seq_one_letter_code
_entity_poly.pdbx_strand_id
1 'polypeptide(L)' 'MELKKLMEHISIIPDYRQTWKVKHKLSDILLLTIYAVVSGAEGWEDIEDFGETH' A
#
# COMPACT_ATOMS: atom_id res chain seq x y z
N MET A 1 -8.64 -2.97 -15.80
CA MET A 1 -7.61 -2.42 -16.71
C MET A 1 -6.74 -1.39 -16.01
N GLU A 2 -7.30 -0.53 -15.16
CA GLU A 2 -6.56 0.51 -14.41
C GLU A 2 -5.73 -0.02 -13.23
N LEU A 3 -6.25 -0.94 -12.41
CA LEU A 3 -5.50 -1.52 -11.28
C LEU A 3 -4.21 -2.23 -11.72
N LYS A 4 -4.23 -2.93 -12.85
CA LYS A 4 -3.07 -3.67 -13.35
C LYS A 4 -1.92 -2.71 -13.73
N LYS A 5 -2.23 -1.59 -14.38
CA LYS A 5 -1.25 -0.55 -14.73
C LYS A 5 -0.68 0.11 -13.47
N LEU A 6 -1.53 0.38 -12.48
CA LEU A 6 -1.08 0.89 -11.19
C LEU A 6 -0.11 -0.11 -10.54
N MET A 7 -0.48 -1.38 -10.46
CA MET A 7 0.39 -2.44 -9.91
C MET A 7 1.72 -2.58 -10.67
N GLU A 8 1.71 -2.50 -11.99
CA GLU A 8 2.94 -2.47 -12.80
C GLU A 8 3.82 -1.29 -12.40
N HIS A 9 3.24 -0.08 -12.25
CA HIS A 9 3.99 1.10 -11.82
C HIS A 9 4.53 1.00 -10.40
N ILE A 10 3.78 0.42 -9.45
CA ILE A 10 4.23 0.27 -8.07
C ILE A 10 5.31 -0.83 -7.98
N SER A 11 5.21 -1.88 -8.79
CA SER A 11 6.11 -3.05 -8.74
C SER A 11 7.57 -2.75 -9.12
N ILE A 12 7.83 -1.64 -9.83
CA ILE A 12 9.20 -1.23 -10.17
C ILE A 12 9.95 -0.64 -8.98
N ILE A 13 9.24 -0.26 -7.90
CA ILE A 13 9.82 0.37 -6.73
C ILE A 13 10.60 -0.70 -5.95
N PRO A 14 11.93 -0.55 -5.82
CA PRO A 14 12.74 -1.51 -5.07
C PRO A 14 12.41 -1.46 -3.57
N ASP A 15 12.35 -2.64 -2.95
CA ASP A 15 12.13 -2.78 -1.51
C ASP A 15 13.45 -2.80 -0.75
N TYR A 16 13.80 -1.66 -0.14
CA TYR A 16 15.03 -1.50 0.65
C TYR A 16 14.88 -1.89 2.12
N ARG A 17 13.72 -2.42 2.53
CA ARG A 17 13.48 -2.79 3.93
C ARG A 17 14.32 -4.00 4.31
N GLN A 18 14.66 -4.10 5.59
CA GLN A 18 15.41 -5.24 6.12
C GLN A 18 14.57 -6.51 5.95
N THR A 19 15.10 -7.51 5.22
CA THR A 19 14.35 -8.73 4.84
C THR A 19 13.70 -9.47 6.00
N TRP A 20 14.34 -9.48 7.18
CA TRP A 20 13.83 -10.09 8.41
C TRP A 20 12.77 -9.25 9.16
N LYS A 21 12.47 -8.03 8.69
CA LYS A 21 11.43 -7.14 9.20
C LYS A 21 10.28 -6.93 8.20
N VAL A 22 10.21 -7.76 7.15
CA VAL A 22 9.17 -7.69 6.13
C VAL A 22 8.09 -8.72 6.42
N LYS A 23 6.92 -8.26 6.87
CA LYS A 23 5.70 -9.09 7.01
C LYS A 23 4.78 -8.99 5.78
N HIS A 24 4.77 -7.83 5.11
CA HIS A 24 3.90 -7.52 3.97
C HIS A 24 4.71 -7.00 2.79
N LYS A 25 4.29 -7.29 1.56
CA LYS A 25 4.94 -6.80 0.35
C LYS A 25 4.84 -5.28 0.28
N LEU A 26 5.88 -4.63 -0.23
CA LEU A 26 5.89 -3.18 -0.39
C LEU A 26 4.77 -2.71 -1.31
N SER A 27 4.51 -3.45 -2.40
CA SER A 27 3.41 -3.17 -3.33
C SER A 27 2.05 -3.08 -2.64
N ASP A 28 1.79 -3.98 -1.70
CA ASP A 28 0.48 -4.11 -1.05
C ASP A 28 0.29 -2.95 -0.06
N ILE A 29 1.35 -2.57 0.66
CA ILE A 29 1.37 -1.41 1.54
C ILE A 29 1.12 -0.12 0.73
N LEU A 30 1.86 0.06 -0.37
CA LEU A 30 1.71 1.27 -1.21
C LEU A 30 0.32 1.37 -1.82
N LEU A 31 -0.26 0.24 -2.27
CA LEU A 31 -1.61 0.20 -2.80
C LEU A 31 -2.64 0.58 -1.73
N LEU A 32 -2.54 -0.02 -0.54
CA LEU A 32 -3.41 0.29 0.60
C LEU A 32 -3.33 1.78 0.98
N THR A 33 -2.11 2.32 1.13
CA THR A 33 -1.91 3.73 1.46
C THR A 33 -2.52 4.66 0.40
N ILE A 34 -2.35 4.37 -0.89
CA ILE A 34 -2.93 5.19 -1.96
C ILE A 34 -4.47 5.18 -1.87
N TYR A 35 -5.08 4.00 -1.71
CA TYR A 35 -6.54 3.91 -1.63
C TYR A 35 -7.11 4.57 -0.38
N ALA A 36 -6.49 4.35 0.78
CA ALA A 36 -6.92 4.95 2.03
C ALA A 36 -6.79 6.48 1.98
N VAL A 37 -5.66 7.03 1.51
CA VAL A 37 -5.44 8.48 1.43
C VAL A 37 -6.40 9.14 0.43
N VAL A 38 -6.63 8.54 -0.74
CA VAL A 38 -7.63 9.04 -1.71
C VAL A 38 -9.05 8.98 -1.13
N SER A 39 -9.31 8.05 -0.22
CA SER A 39 -10.58 7.91 0.50
C SER A 39 -10.70 8.81 1.73
N GLY A 40 -9.70 9.65 2.01
CA GLY A 40 -9.74 10.65 3.07
C GLY A 40 -9.02 10.28 4.36
N ALA A 41 -8.22 9.21 4.40
CA ALA A 41 -7.38 8.89 5.54
C ALA A 41 -6.30 9.97 5.75
N GLU A 42 -6.20 10.53 6.96
CA GLU A 42 -5.25 11.59 7.31
C GLU A 42 -4.03 11.04 8.05
N GLY A 43 -4.16 9.87 8.69
CA GLY A 43 -3.11 9.24 9.47
C GLY A 43 -2.95 7.73 9.23
N TRP A 44 -1.95 7.15 9.90
CA TRP A 44 -1.68 5.70 9.82
C TRP A 44 -2.78 4.87 10.50
N GLU A 45 -3.41 5.40 11.56
CA GLU A 45 -4.56 4.76 12.20
C GLU A 45 -5.73 4.67 11.23
N ASP A 46 -6.06 5.76 10.52
CA ASP A 46 -7.11 5.76 9.50
C ASP A 46 -6.82 4.79 8.33
N ILE A 47 -5.55 4.64 7.95
CA ILE A 47 -5.13 3.70 6.90
C ILE A 47 -5.27 2.25 7.37
N GLU A 48 -4.94 1.97 8.65
CA GLU A 48 -5.15 0.67 9.28
C GLU A 48 -6.64 0.34 9.33
N ASP A 49 -7.47 1.25 9.84
CA ASP A 49 -8.92 1.11 9.89
C ASP A 49 -9.53 0.88 8.50
N PHE A 50 -9.04 1.60 7.49
CA PHE A 50 -9.46 1.39 6.09
C PHE A 50 -9.14 -0.03 5.61
N GLY A 51 -7.93 -0.53 5.90
CA GLY A 51 -7.48 -1.85 5.48
C GLY A 51 -8.14 -3.02 6.20
N GLU A 52 -8.64 -2.83 7.41
CA GLU A 52 -9.41 -3.84 8.15
C GLU A 52 -10.87 -3.91 7.70
N THR A 53 -11.40 -2.84 7.11
CA THR A 53 -12.83 -2.70 6.78
C THR A 53 -13.18 -2.96 5.32
N HIS A 54 -12.21 -3.00 4.38
CA HIS A 54 -12.42 -3.10 2.93
C HIS A 54 -11.52 -4.16 2.27
#